data_AF-A0A9D9HSU1-F1
#
_entry.id   AF-A0A9D9HSU1-F1
#
_cell.length_a   1.000
_cell.length_b   1.000
_cell.length_c   1.000
_cell.angle_alpha   90.00
_cell.angle_beta   90.00
_cell.angle_gamma   90.00
#
_symmetry.space_group_name_H-M   'P 1'
#
loop_
_entity.id
_entity.type
_entity.pdbx_description
1 polymer ?
#
loop_
_entity_poly.entity_id
_entity_poly.type
_entity_poly.pdbx_seq_one_letter_code
_entity_poly.pdbx_strand_id
1 'polypeptide(L)'
;MNTISITDMYMDALASLSDEEKLDLITKLTRSILDKKKRTKAKGMEVFDCFHKDWGGEGKPEEIAEGLRNSRCFNRDNVEW
;
A
#
# COMPACT_ATOMS: atom_id res chain seq x y z
N MET A 1 -17.26 33.71 -32.86
CA MET A 1 -17.44 32.48 -32.07
C MET A 1 -16.84 32.73 -30.70
N ASN A 2 -17.67 32.85 -29.66
CA ASN A 2 -17.15 32.98 -28.29
C ASN A 2 -16.52 31.65 -27.88
N THR A 3 -15.20 31.63 -27.77
CA THR A 3 -14.46 30.51 -27.18
C THR A 3 -14.62 30.61 -25.68
N ILE A 4 -15.71 30.06 -25.15
CA ILE A 4 -15.91 29.96 -23.71
C ILE A 4 -14.76 29.10 -23.15
N SER A 5 -13.98 29.68 -22.24
CA SER A 5 -12.87 28.97 -21.59
C SER A 5 -13.44 27.83 -20.76
N ILE A 6 -12.84 26.65 -20.84
CA ILE A 6 -13.22 25.50 -20.01
C ILE A 6 -13.13 25.84 -18.53
N THR A 7 -12.16 26.69 -18.16
CA THR A 7 -12.01 27.20 -16.80
C THR A 7 -13.22 28.03 -16.37
N ASP A 8 -13.78 28.86 -17.25
CA ASP A 8 -14.93 29.70 -16.93
C ASP A 8 -16.18 28.82 -16.72
N MET A 9 -16.41 27.83 -17.58
CA MET A 9 -17.50 26.84 -17.38
C MET A 9 -17.36 26.08 -16.06
N TYR A 10 -16.14 25.71 -15.70
CA TYR A 10 -15.87 25.03 -14.45
C TYR A 10 -16.15 25.92 -13.24
N MET A 11 -15.71 27.19 -13.29
CA MET A 11 -15.96 28.15 -12.21
C MET A 11 -17.44 28.48 -12.07
N ASP A 12 -18.16 28.63 -13.18
CA ASP A 12 -19.60 28.86 -13.18
C ASP A 12 -20.36 27.68 -12.55
N ALA A 13 -19.97 26.44 -12.89
CA ALA A 13 -20.56 25.24 -12.28
C ALA A 13 -20.31 25.19 -10.77
N LEU A 14 -19.10 25.51 -10.31
CA LEU A 14 -18.79 25.57 -8.86
C LEU A 14 -19.57 26.69 -8.15
N ALA A 15 -19.73 27.84 -8.80
CA ALA A 15 -20.47 28.97 -8.26
C ALA A 15 -21.98 28.67 -8.14
N SER A 16 -22.52 27.85 -9.05
CA SER A 16 -23.94 27.45 -9.06
C SER A 16 -24.35 26.48 -7.95
N LEU A 17 -23.38 25.89 -7.22
CA LEU A 17 -23.67 24.95 -6.15
C LEU A 17 -24.37 25.64 -4.96
N SER A 18 -25.36 24.96 -4.39
CA SER A 18 -25.92 25.33 -3.10
C SER A 18 -24.90 25.15 -1.97
N ASP A 19 -25.14 25.78 -0.83
CA ASP A 19 -24.22 25.67 0.30
C ASP A 19 -24.15 24.23 0.85
N GLU A 20 -25.24 23.46 0.76
CA GLU A 20 -25.25 22.03 1.11
C GLU A 20 -24.36 21.19 0.17
N GLU A 21 -24.46 21.41 -1.14
CA GLU A 21 -23.64 20.73 -2.13
C GLU A 21 -22.15 21.09 -2.01
N LYS A 22 -21.84 22.36 -1.67
CA LYS A 22 -20.48 22.79 -1.36
C LYS A 22 -19.93 22.05 -0.15
N LEU A 23 -20.72 21.92 0.92
CA LEU A 23 -20.32 21.19 2.13
C LEU A 23 -20.09 19.69 1.86
N ASP A 24 -20.95 19.07 1.07
CA ASP A 24 -20.77 17.67 0.64
C ASP A 24 -19.51 17.48 -0.22
N LEU A 25 -19.26 18.39 -1.18
CA LEU A 25 -18.06 18.37 -2.00
C LEU A 25 -16.78 18.50 -1.15
N ILE A 26 -16.75 19.46 -0.21
CA ILE A 26 -15.63 19.64 0.74
C ILE A 26 -15.41 18.35 1.55
N THR A 27 -16.48 17.72 2.01
CA THR A 27 -16.41 16.47 2.77
C THR A 27 -15.81 15.34 1.94
N LYS A 28 -16.26 15.17 0.69
CA LYS A 28 -15.74 14.16 -0.25
C LYS A 28 -14.26 14.39 -0.58
N LEU A 29 -13.86 15.62 -0.83
CA LEU A 29 -12.46 15.98 -1.09
C LEU A 29 -11.57 15.69 0.12
N THR A 30 -12.05 16.05 1.32
CA THR A 30 -11.36 15.76 2.58
C THR A 30 -11.14 14.26 2.76
N ARG A 31 -12.20 13.44 2.56
CA ARG A 31 -12.11 11.97 2.62
C ARG A 31 -11.12 11.42 1.59
N SER A 32 -11.16 11.91 0.34
CA SER A 32 -10.25 11.49 -0.72
C SER A 32 -8.77 11.71 -0.35
N ILE A 33 -8.44 12.86 0.23
CA ILE A 33 -7.07 13.17 0.69
C ILE A 33 -6.66 12.23 1.83
N LEU A 34 -7.53 12.01 2.81
CA LEU A 34 -7.27 11.09 3.93
C LEU A 34 -7.06 9.65 3.45
N ASP A 35 -7.88 9.18 2.53
CA ASP A 35 -7.78 7.82 1.99
C ASP A 35 -6.53 7.64 1.14
N LYS A 36 -6.14 8.66 0.36
CA LYS A 36 -4.84 8.67 -0.34
C LYS A 36 -3.69 8.52 0.65
N LYS A 37 -3.70 9.27 1.76
CA LYS A 37 -2.66 9.18 2.81
C LYS A 37 -2.60 7.78 3.45
N LYS A 38 -3.75 7.15 3.72
CA LYS A 38 -3.81 5.77 4.23
C LYS A 38 -3.22 4.77 3.24
N ARG A 39 -3.59 4.85 1.96
CA ARG A 39 -3.06 3.98 0.90
C ARG A 39 -1.55 4.12 0.72
N THR A 40 -0.99 5.32 0.83
CA THR A 40 0.47 5.52 0.78
C THR A 40 1.19 4.87 1.96
N LYS A 41 0.57 4.81 3.14
CA LYS A 41 1.15 4.11 4.30
C LYS A 41 1.12 2.58 4.16
N ALA A 42 0.07 2.02 3.54
CA ALA A 42 -0.10 0.57 3.41
C ALA A 42 0.82 -0.07 2.35
N LYS A 43 1.13 0.65 1.26
CA LYS A 43 1.93 0.13 0.13
C LYS A 43 3.36 -0.31 0.48
N GLY A 44 3.91 0.10 1.62
CA GLY A 44 5.27 -0.28 2.01
C GLY A 44 5.41 -1.69 2.58
N MET A 45 4.36 -2.19 3.26
CA MET A 45 4.38 -3.53 3.90
C MET A 45 3.68 -4.59 3.06
N GLU A 46 2.55 -4.27 2.43
CA GLU A 46 1.75 -5.26 1.68
C GLU A 46 2.47 -5.84 0.44
N VAL A 47 3.43 -5.11 -0.14
CA VAL A 47 4.25 -5.61 -1.27
C VAL A 47 5.13 -6.79 -0.84
N PHE A 48 5.45 -6.90 0.45
CA PHE A 48 6.27 -7.99 0.96
C PHE A 48 5.46 -9.13 1.59
N ASP A 49 4.18 -8.90 1.92
CA ASP A 49 3.31 -9.90 2.53
C ASP A 49 3.03 -11.09 1.59
N CYS A 50 3.05 -10.88 0.28
CA CYS A 50 2.91 -11.95 -0.71
C CYS A 50 4.14 -12.88 -0.80
N PHE A 51 5.34 -12.41 -0.43
CA PHE A 51 6.54 -13.27 -0.47
C PHE A 51 6.62 -14.27 0.69
N HIS A 52 5.86 -14.06 1.77
CA HIS A 52 5.89 -14.97 2.92
C HIS A 52 5.42 -16.39 2.54
N LYS A 53 4.42 -16.49 1.65
CA LYS A 53 3.91 -17.78 1.14
C LYS A 53 4.75 -18.33 -0.01
N ASP A 54 5.19 -17.48 -0.93
CA ASP A 54 5.95 -17.90 -2.12
C ASP A 54 7.34 -18.45 -1.76
N TRP A 55 7.90 -18.05 -0.61
CA TRP A 55 9.18 -18.55 -0.11
C TRP A 55 9.04 -19.77 0.82
N GLY A 56 7.83 -20.35 0.90
CA GLY A 56 7.56 -21.56 1.70
C GLY A 56 7.68 -21.33 3.22
N GLY A 57 7.51 -20.10 3.68
CA GLY A 57 7.62 -19.74 5.10
C GLY A 57 6.38 -20.13 5.89
N GLU A 58 6.17 -21.42 6.14
CA GLU A 58 5.33 -21.84 7.26
C GLU A 58 6.19 -21.83 8.53
N GLY A 59 6.12 -20.74 9.29
CA GLY A 59 6.83 -20.59 10.56
C GLY A 59 7.10 -19.12 10.90
N LYS A 60 7.25 -18.83 12.19
CA LYS A 60 7.70 -17.50 12.61
C LYS A 60 9.14 -17.26 12.15
N PRO A 61 9.55 -16.01 11.87
CA PRO A 61 10.92 -15.69 11.44
C PRO A 61 12.00 -16.30 12.35
N GLU A 62 11.74 -16.35 13.66
CA GLU A 62 12.63 -16.92 14.67
C GLU A 62 12.81 -18.43 14.51
N GLU A 63 11.73 -19.16 14.22
CA GLU A 63 11.71 -20.62 14.02
C GLU A 63 12.47 -21.00 12.74
N ILE A 64 12.30 -20.22 11.67
CA ILE A 64 13.04 -20.39 10.41
C ILE A 64 14.54 -20.14 10.63
N ALA A 65 14.89 -19.08 11.36
CA ALA A 65 16.27 -18.75 11.66
C ALA A 65 16.94 -19.82 12.52
N GLU A 66 16.23 -20.39 13.48
CA GLU A 66 16.71 -21.50 14.32
C GLU A 66 16.86 -22.79 13.50
N GLY A 67 15.88 -23.14 12.66
CA GLY A 67 15.94 -24.30 11.77
C GLY A 67 17.14 -24.26 10.81
N LEU A 68 17.46 -23.10 10.25
CA LEU A 68 18.65 -22.90 9.41
C LEU A 68 19.97 -23.07 10.18
N ARG A 69 20.04 -22.60 11.44
CA ARG A 69 21.22 -22.80 12.29
C ARG A 69 21.42 -24.28 12.60
N ASN A 70 20.34 -24.98 12.94
CA ASN A 70 20.38 -26.40 13.30
C ASN A 70 20.65 -27.30 12.07
N SER A 71 20.17 -26.92 10.88
CA SER A 71 20.43 -27.66 9.64
C SER A 71 21.87 -27.52 9.14
N ARG A 72 22.63 -26.53 9.64
CA ARG A 72 24.02 -26.29 9.26
C ARG A 72 25.04 -27.19 9.98
N CYS A 73 24.60 -28.28 10.61
CA CYS A 73 25.48 -29.32 11.12
C CYS A 73 26.16 -30.06 9.95
N PHE A 74 27.41 -29.71 9.68
CA PHE A 74 28.23 -30.33 8.65
C PHE A 74 28.79 -31.67 9.20
N ASN A 75 28.10 -32.78 8.97
CA ASN A 75 28.64 -34.11 9.26
C ASN A 75 29.72 -34.47 8.23
N ARG A 76 30.97 -34.10 8.52
CA ARG A 76 32.13 -34.71 7.85
C ARG A 76 32.42 -36.01 8.56
N ASP A 77 32.11 -37.12 7.90
CA ASP A 77 32.71 -38.39 8.28
C ASP A 77 34.19 -38.32 7.87
N ASN A 78 35.09 -38.41 8.84
CA ASN A 78 36.51 -38.61 8.56
C ASN A 78 36.65 -40.06 8.07
N VAL A 79 36.87 -40.25 6.77
CA VAL A 79 37.22 -41.56 6.23
C VAL A 79 38.61 -41.89 6.75
N GLU A 80 38.70 -42.84 7.68
CA GLU A 80 39.98 -43.44 8.07
C GLU A 80 40.52 -44.25 6.88
N TRP A 81 41.76 -43.97 6.50
CA TRP A 81 42.52 -44.68 5.47
C TRP A 81 43.45 -45.71 6.09
#